data_AF-A0A2G2HGH3-F1
#
_entry.id   AF-A0A2G2HGH3-F1
#
_cell.length_a   1.000
_cell.length_b   1.000
_cell.length_c   1.000
_cell.angle_alpha   90.00
_cell.angle_beta   90.00
_cell.angle_gamma   90.00
#
_symmetry.space_group_name_H-M   'P 1'
#
loop_
_entity.id
_entity.type
_entity.pdbx_description
1 polymer ?
#
loop_
_entity_poly.entity_id
_entity_poly.type
_entity_poly.pdbx_seq_one_letter_code
_entity_poly.pdbx_strand_id
1 'polypeptide(L)'
;MLNYLILIMRQLNQKCNYLTTFQYILIVLTLFSCTQKTKESKPIILSVADAVDAIQDLSSNLTISFNKILEELRAKAFPLIDSTSFNNFNNNNNNNNFYNKEEIKTLQLEKIYSSFEEGDSNFKATASYKVNFSKNFNSIVITILLGDNTMESVLINYDLNGDMIDYEVISYDEIVDDWFKSKIESKMESNIITVNHINWSNDDKHEESTFFKIEENGKIEHLSQEEIHIESVIQQLNLDKFKIKKNLIVAKVQPNNSDETIVVIPEIAGTDNGYDFELNSHIVLINSNTGKITHRYYESSYSSEWASDAVVLSEIKIDTAPYIVSKETRAFGIRIYRLNMSKANPYSNEHISLFVKSGDSLKKVLHNYDVMISGGEWDTNCYGEFVKEEKLLVISDNMTNGYFDILVKNKITDTKADIDENGDCEAKDIITTQKTLLKFNGEKYN
;
A
#
# COMPACT_ATOMS: atom_id res chain seq x y z
N MET A 1 6.42 27.71 14.15
CA MET A 1 6.17 26.66 15.17
C MET A 1 4.67 26.44 15.42
N LEU A 2 3.87 27.50 15.64
CA LEU A 2 2.41 27.37 15.85
C LEU A 2 1.66 26.88 14.59
N ASN A 3 2.01 27.38 13.40
CA ASN A 3 1.41 26.91 12.13
C ASN A 3 1.79 25.45 11.79
N TYR A 4 3.00 25.02 12.15
CA TYR A 4 3.46 23.62 12.01
C TYR A 4 2.69 22.68 12.95
N LEU A 5 2.41 23.11 14.19
CA LEU A 5 1.54 22.38 15.11
C LEU A 5 0.08 22.33 14.60
N ILE A 6 -0.41 23.37 13.93
CA ILE A 6 -1.77 23.39 13.34
C ILE A 6 -1.86 22.43 12.14
N LEU A 7 -0.83 22.35 11.29
CA LEU A 7 -0.78 21.41 10.17
C LEU A 7 -0.74 19.94 10.65
N ILE A 8 0.10 19.65 11.66
CA ILE A 8 0.17 18.32 12.30
C ILE A 8 -1.13 17.99 13.05
N MET A 9 -1.75 18.96 13.74
CA MET A 9 -3.03 18.76 14.42
C MET A 9 -4.18 18.54 13.43
N ARG A 10 -4.17 19.18 12.24
CA ARG A 10 -5.12 18.90 11.15
C ARG A 10 -4.95 17.50 10.56
N GLN A 11 -3.70 17.07 10.32
CA GLN A 11 -3.41 15.69 9.89
C GLN A 11 -3.71 14.63 10.96
N LEU A 12 -3.56 14.95 12.25
CA LEU A 12 -3.95 14.04 13.35
C LEU A 12 -5.48 13.96 13.53
N ASN A 13 -6.22 15.06 13.27
CA ASN A 13 -7.69 15.04 13.32
C ASN A 13 -8.33 14.22 12.19
N GLN A 14 -7.66 14.03 11.03
CA GLN A 14 -8.08 13.07 10.00
C GLN A 14 -8.16 11.62 10.53
N LYS A 15 -7.38 11.25 11.55
CA LYS A 15 -7.38 9.90 12.15
C LYS A 15 -8.42 9.68 13.26
N CYS A 16 -8.97 10.73 13.86
CA CYS A 16 -9.85 10.59 15.05
C CYS A 16 -11.35 10.48 14.75
N ASN A 17 -11.82 10.80 13.54
CA ASN A 17 -13.26 10.77 13.23
C ASN A 17 -13.81 9.39 12.80
N TYR A 18 -12.99 8.34 12.79
CA TYR A 18 -13.40 6.99 12.38
C TYR A 18 -13.70 6.01 13.54
N LEU A 19 -13.68 6.47 14.81
CA LEU A 19 -13.83 5.57 15.96
C LEU A 19 -14.84 6.02 17.04
N THR A 20 -15.97 6.65 16.69
CA THR A 20 -17.10 6.77 17.63
C THR A 20 -18.44 6.84 16.91
N THR A 21 -18.94 5.70 16.40
CA THR A 21 -20.36 5.55 16.08
C THR A 21 -20.76 4.07 16.18
N PHE A 22 -20.69 3.53 17.40
CA PHE A 22 -21.47 2.36 17.76
C PHE A 22 -22.02 2.55 19.17
N GLN A 23 -23.29 2.18 19.33
CA GLN A 23 -24.15 2.27 20.53
C GLN A 23 -24.81 3.64 20.78
N TYR A 24 -26.10 3.74 20.43
CA TYR A 24 -27.19 3.82 21.41
C TYR A 24 -28.54 3.68 20.67
N ILE A 25 -29.06 2.45 20.60
CA ILE A 25 -30.49 2.19 20.43
C ILE A 25 -30.99 1.73 21.79
N LEU A 26 -31.63 2.61 22.54
CA LEU A 26 -32.64 2.26 23.56
C LEU A 26 -33.33 3.53 24.04
N ILE A 27 -34.58 3.78 23.61
CA ILE A 27 -35.49 4.64 24.37
C ILE A 27 -36.73 3.83 24.70
N VAL A 28 -36.84 3.53 25.99
CA VAL A 28 -37.94 2.88 26.68
C VAL A 28 -39.12 3.87 26.75
N LEU A 29 -40.26 3.48 26.18
CA LEU A 29 -41.54 4.17 26.35
C LEU A 29 -42.24 3.64 27.61
N THR A 30 -42.12 4.35 28.72
CA THR A 30 -43.01 4.22 29.87
C THR A 30 -43.28 5.56 30.51
N LEU A 31 -44.45 6.17 30.26
CA LEU A 31 -45.14 7.00 31.25
C LEU A 31 -46.66 6.92 31.05
N PHE A 32 -47.32 6.39 32.08
CA PHE A 32 -48.76 6.44 32.28
C PHE A 32 -49.14 7.72 33.05
N SER A 33 -50.31 8.25 32.68
CA SER A 33 -51.30 8.99 33.51
C SER A 33 -51.23 10.52 33.71
N CYS A 34 -52.27 11.13 33.12
CA CYS A 34 -53.25 12.07 33.70
C CYS A 34 -52.97 13.58 33.86
N THR A 35 -53.66 14.32 32.96
CA THR A 35 -54.57 15.47 33.19
C THR A 35 -54.05 16.77 33.85
N GLN A 36 -53.95 17.87 33.08
CA GLN A 36 -54.99 18.92 32.96
C GLN A 36 -54.52 20.14 32.11
N LYS A 37 -55.39 20.51 31.14
CA LYS A 37 -55.75 21.86 30.64
C LYS A 37 -54.71 22.82 30.00
N THR A 38 -54.77 22.81 28.65
CA THR A 38 -54.96 23.95 27.70
C THR A 38 -54.00 25.14 27.66
N LYS A 39 -53.31 25.28 26.52
CA LYS A 39 -53.66 26.27 25.47
C LYS A 39 -53.15 25.79 24.10
N GLU A 40 -54.04 25.74 23.13
CA GLU A 40 -53.79 25.22 21.78
C GLU A 40 -52.80 26.09 20.99
N SER A 41 -51.69 25.49 20.57
CA SER A 41 -51.11 25.75 19.25
C SER A 41 -51.24 24.45 18.47
N LYS A 42 -51.98 24.46 17.35
CA LYS A 42 -52.14 23.29 16.47
C LYS A 42 -50.74 22.70 16.15
N PRO A 43 -50.45 21.44 16.49
CA PRO A 43 -49.27 20.79 15.96
C PRO A 43 -49.51 20.53 14.47
N ILE A 44 -48.59 21.03 13.63
CA ILE A 44 -48.51 20.60 12.24
C ILE A 44 -48.07 19.13 12.29
N ILE A 45 -49.02 18.21 12.11
CA ILE A 45 -48.71 16.79 11.93
C ILE A 45 -48.33 16.65 10.45
N LEU A 46 -47.03 16.78 10.15
CA LEU A 46 -46.49 16.35 8.87
C LEU A 46 -46.54 14.83 8.84
N SER A 47 -47.12 14.20 7.82
CA SER A 47 -47.12 12.74 7.75
C SER A 47 -45.71 12.22 7.44
N VAL A 48 -45.39 11.02 7.91
CA VAL A 48 -44.08 10.40 7.64
C VAL A 48 -43.83 10.24 6.13
N ALA A 49 -44.90 10.04 5.34
CA ALA A 49 -44.81 10.00 3.88
C ALA A 49 -44.40 11.36 3.30
N ASP A 50 -45.03 12.46 3.76
CA ASP A 50 -44.69 13.81 3.30
C ASP A 50 -43.24 14.20 3.66
N ALA A 51 -42.73 13.71 4.80
CA ALA A 51 -41.34 13.92 5.19
C ALA A 51 -40.36 13.13 4.31
N VAL A 52 -40.71 11.88 3.93
CA VAL A 52 -39.90 11.05 3.02
C VAL A 52 -39.88 11.64 1.61
N ASP A 53 -41.04 12.06 1.09
CA ASP A 53 -41.16 12.68 -0.23
C ASP A 53 -40.38 14.02 -0.28
N ALA A 54 -40.46 14.84 0.77
CA ALA A 54 -39.69 16.08 0.86
C ALA A 54 -38.17 15.85 0.91
N ILE A 55 -37.71 14.77 1.58
CA ILE A 55 -36.28 14.40 1.60
C ILE A 55 -35.83 13.91 0.22
N GLN A 56 -36.67 13.15 -0.48
CA GLN A 56 -36.41 12.66 -1.84
C GLN A 56 -36.33 13.82 -2.85
N ASP A 57 -37.24 14.79 -2.76
CA ASP A 57 -37.25 16.00 -3.58
C ASP A 57 -36.05 16.91 -3.29
N LEU A 58 -35.61 16.99 -2.02
CA LEU A 58 -34.43 17.77 -1.67
C LEU A 58 -33.14 17.10 -2.19
N SER A 59 -33.00 15.79 -2.02
CA SER A 59 -31.87 15.00 -2.51
C SER A 59 -31.76 15.08 -4.04
N SER A 60 -32.86 14.91 -4.76
CA SER A 60 -32.86 15.04 -6.23
C SER A 60 -32.48 16.45 -6.71
N ASN A 61 -32.95 17.51 -6.04
CA ASN A 61 -32.56 18.88 -6.35
C ASN A 61 -31.08 19.17 -6.08
N LEU A 62 -30.50 18.59 -5.02
CA LEU A 62 -29.07 18.68 -4.73
C LEU A 62 -28.25 18.00 -5.82
N THR A 63 -28.63 16.79 -6.25
CA THR A 63 -27.96 16.07 -7.34
C THR A 63 -28.04 16.84 -8.67
N ILE A 64 -29.18 17.46 -9.00
CA ILE A 64 -29.31 18.31 -10.20
C ILE A 64 -28.35 19.50 -10.13
N SER A 65 -28.27 20.16 -8.97
CA SER A 65 -27.40 21.32 -8.76
C SER A 65 -25.93 20.93 -8.87
N PHE A 66 -25.54 19.78 -8.30
CA PHE A 66 -24.19 19.23 -8.41
C PHE A 66 -23.81 18.92 -9.86
N ASN A 67 -24.69 18.25 -10.62
CA ASN A 67 -24.46 17.95 -12.03
C ASN A 67 -24.25 19.20 -12.88
N LYS A 68 -24.99 20.28 -12.58
CA LYS A 68 -24.78 21.57 -13.26
C LYS A 68 -23.37 22.12 -13.03
N ILE A 69 -22.86 22.06 -11.79
CA ILE A 69 -21.48 22.47 -11.48
C ILE A 69 -20.48 21.59 -12.25
N LEU A 70 -20.71 20.28 -12.33
CA LEU A 70 -19.86 19.35 -13.07
C LEU A 70 -19.80 19.64 -14.58
N GLU A 71 -20.90 20.07 -15.19
CA GLU A 71 -20.97 20.38 -16.62
C GLU A 71 -20.15 21.63 -16.99
N GLU A 72 -20.04 22.59 -16.07
CA GLU A 72 -19.27 23.83 -16.26
C GLU A 72 -17.75 23.59 -16.13
N LEU A 73 -17.34 22.50 -15.49
CA LEU A 73 -15.94 22.17 -15.24
C LEU A 73 -15.23 21.58 -16.46
N ARG A 74 -14.06 22.16 -16.80
CA ARG A 74 -13.16 21.60 -17.81
C ARG A 74 -12.51 20.31 -17.30
N ALA A 75 -12.57 19.26 -18.11
CA ALA A 75 -11.85 18.02 -17.84
C ALA A 75 -10.36 18.14 -18.18
N LYS A 76 -9.49 17.63 -17.30
CA LYS A 76 -8.06 17.45 -17.58
C LYS A 76 -7.72 15.96 -17.66
N ALA A 77 -6.79 15.62 -18.57
CA ALA A 77 -6.33 14.25 -18.79
C ALA A 77 -5.00 13.99 -18.06
N PHE A 78 -4.72 12.73 -17.77
CA PHE A 78 -3.45 12.29 -17.19
C PHE A 78 -2.32 12.20 -18.24
N PRO A 79 -1.05 12.30 -17.83
CA PRO A 79 -0.59 12.72 -16.50
C PRO A 79 -0.86 14.21 -16.28
N LEU A 80 -1.20 14.58 -15.04
CA LEU A 80 -1.58 15.93 -14.67
C LEU A 80 -0.73 16.44 -13.52
N ILE A 81 -0.31 17.70 -13.57
CA ILE A 81 0.38 18.37 -12.46
C ILE A 81 -0.54 19.47 -11.92
N ASP A 82 -0.74 19.49 -10.60
CA ASP A 82 -1.29 20.64 -9.89
C ASP A 82 -0.17 21.37 -9.13
N SER A 83 -0.02 22.65 -9.43
CA SER A 83 0.97 23.52 -8.80
C SER A 83 0.35 24.88 -8.48
N THR A 84 -0.96 24.89 -8.21
CA THR A 84 -1.73 26.12 -7.92
C THR A 84 -1.02 26.95 -6.86
N SER A 85 -0.86 28.24 -7.15
CA SER A 85 -0.11 29.22 -6.36
C SER A 85 -0.65 30.61 -6.62
N PHE A 86 -0.39 31.57 -5.74
CA PHE A 86 -0.86 32.94 -5.93
C PHE A 86 -0.39 33.54 -7.27
N ASN A 87 0.80 33.16 -7.71
CA ASN A 87 1.38 33.60 -8.98
C ASN A 87 0.60 33.09 -10.21
N ASN A 88 0.18 31.83 -10.22
CA ASN A 88 -0.54 31.26 -11.37
C ASN A 88 -2.05 31.44 -11.28
N PHE A 89 -2.59 31.63 -10.07
CA PHE A 89 -4.00 31.92 -9.84
C PHE A 89 -4.36 33.32 -10.39
N ASN A 90 -3.57 34.33 -10.05
CA ASN A 90 -3.83 35.72 -10.48
C ASN A 90 -3.60 35.94 -11.99
N ASN A 91 -2.64 35.23 -12.60
CA ASN A 91 -2.34 35.39 -14.03
C ASN A 91 -3.36 34.72 -14.96
N ASN A 92 -4.07 33.68 -14.50
CA ASN A 92 -5.00 32.91 -15.33
C ASN A 92 -6.47 33.35 -15.18
N ASN A 93 -6.82 34.10 -14.13
CA ASN A 93 -8.22 34.44 -13.83
C ASN A 93 -8.47 35.95 -13.84
N ASN A 94 -8.88 36.48 -15.00
CA ASN A 94 -9.38 37.85 -15.11
C ASN A 94 -10.83 38.03 -14.58
N ASN A 95 -11.53 36.94 -14.23
CA ASN A 95 -12.84 36.94 -13.58
C ASN A 95 -12.92 35.73 -12.62
N ASN A 96 -12.54 35.90 -11.36
CA ASN A 96 -12.72 34.86 -10.35
C ASN A 96 -14.21 34.70 -10.02
N ASN A 97 -14.88 33.76 -10.69
CA ASN A 97 -16.22 33.31 -10.29
C ASN A 97 -16.06 32.45 -9.03
N PHE A 98 -16.17 33.11 -7.88
CA PHE A 98 -16.22 32.42 -6.59
C PHE A 98 -17.59 31.78 -6.40
N TYR A 99 -17.58 30.59 -5.80
CA TYR A 99 -18.80 29.89 -5.46
C TYR A 99 -19.62 30.67 -4.43
N ASN A 100 -20.92 30.75 -4.67
CA ASN A 100 -21.87 31.32 -3.73
C ASN A 100 -22.23 30.30 -2.63
N LYS A 101 -22.96 30.75 -1.60
CA LYS A 101 -23.30 29.91 -0.44
C LYS A 101 -24.05 28.62 -0.78
N GLU A 102 -24.90 28.63 -1.80
CA GLU A 102 -25.61 27.43 -2.25
C GLU A 102 -24.66 26.43 -2.91
N GLU A 103 -23.74 26.91 -3.77
CA GLU A 103 -22.74 26.07 -4.43
C GLU A 103 -21.75 25.46 -3.43
N ILE A 104 -21.31 26.23 -2.42
CA ILE A 104 -20.48 25.74 -1.31
C ILE A 104 -21.15 24.55 -0.61
N LYS A 105 -22.45 24.69 -0.29
CA LYS A 105 -23.26 23.65 0.35
C LYS A 105 -23.49 22.45 -0.55
N THR A 106 -23.75 22.65 -1.84
CA THR A 106 -23.88 21.58 -2.83
C THR A 106 -22.60 20.75 -2.91
N LEU A 107 -21.44 21.40 -2.85
CA LEU A 107 -20.12 20.75 -2.85
C LEU A 107 -19.69 20.25 -1.47
N GLN A 108 -20.49 20.52 -0.43
CA GLN A 108 -20.27 20.06 0.94
C GLN A 108 -18.92 20.52 1.52
N LEU A 109 -18.42 21.69 1.08
CA LEU A 109 -17.09 22.18 1.46
C LEU A 109 -16.99 22.53 2.95
N GLU A 110 -18.13 22.80 3.60
CA GLU A 110 -18.24 22.93 5.05
C GLU A 110 -17.73 21.71 5.83
N LYS A 111 -17.78 20.50 5.24
CA LYS A 111 -17.26 19.28 5.86
C LYS A 111 -15.73 19.26 5.94
N ILE A 112 -15.07 20.02 5.06
CA ILE A 112 -13.62 20.15 5.00
C ILE A 112 -13.17 21.41 5.77
N TYR A 113 -13.90 22.52 5.60
CA TYR A 113 -13.57 23.83 6.17
C TYR A 113 -14.75 24.41 6.96
N SER A 114 -14.68 24.38 8.28
CA SER A 114 -15.71 24.96 9.17
C SER A 114 -15.93 26.46 8.96
N SER A 115 -14.92 27.17 8.47
CA SER A 115 -14.98 28.62 8.19
C SER A 115 -16.10 29.01 7.21
N PHE A 116 -16.53 28.11 6.32
CA PHE A 116 -17.70 28.35 5.46
C PHE A 116 -19.02 28.36 6.22
N GLU A 117 -19.16 27.56 7.29
CA GLU A 117 -20.34 27.58 8.16
C GLU A 117 -20.35 28.83 9.05
N GLU A 118 -19.17 29.20 9.56
CA GLU A 118 -18.95 30.38 10.40
C GLU A 118 -19.18 31.69 9.64
N GLY A 119 -19.21 31.64 8.31
CA GLY A 119 -19.47 32.80 7.45
C GLY A 119 -18.28 33.74 7.32
N ASP A 120 -17.05 33.23 7.41
CA ASP A 120 -15.85 34.02 7.22
C ASP A 120 -15.76 34.50 5.77
N SER A 121 -15.91 35.81 5.55
CA SER A 121 -15.88 36.43 4.23
C SER A 121 -14.51 36.32 3.53
N ASN A 122 -13.46 35.99 4.28
CA ASN A 122 -12.11 35.85 3.75
C ASN A 122 -11.86 34.46 3.16
N PHE A 123 -12.73 33.49 3.44
CA PHE A 123 -12.70 32.17 2.82
C PHE A 123 -13.48 32.16 1.51
N LYS A 124 -12.83 31.79 0.42
CA LYS A 124 -13.45 31.72 -0.91
C LYS A 124 -13.06 30.43 -1.61
N ALA A 125 -14.01 29.81 -2.29
CA ALA A 125 -13.74 28.66 -3.13
C ALA A 125 -14.03 29.00 -4.60
N THR A 126 -13.22 28.45 -5.50
CA THR A 126 -13.49 28.53 -6.94
C THR A 126 -13.07 27.24 -7.63
N ALA A 127 -13.83 26.89 -8.66
CA ALA A 127 -13.63 25.69 -9.45
C ALA A 127 -12.29 25.74 -10.21
N SER A 128 -11.50 24.66 -10.18
CA SER A 128 -10.31 24.56 -11.02
C SER A 128 -10.58 23.70 -12.25
N TYR A 129 -10.90 22.42 -12.05
CA TYR A 129 -11.11 21.45 -13.12
C TYR A 129 -11.68 20.14 -12.56
N LYS A 130 -12.15 19.26 -13.45
CA LYS A 130 -12.49 17.87 -13.12
C LYS A 130 -11.48 16.88 -13.70
N VAL A 131 -11.31 15.76 -13.02
CA VAL A 131 -10.40 14.67 -13.39
C VAL A 131 -11.20 13.37 -13.44
N ASN A 132 -10.87 12.46 -14.35
CA ASN A 132 -11.61 11.22 -14.53
C ASN A 132 -10.76 10.02 -14.08
N PHE A 133 -10.77 9.73 -12.77
CA PHE A 133 -10.11 8.55 -12.19
C PHE A 133 -10.91 7.26 -12.44
N SER A 134 -12.23 7.31 -12.32
CA SER A 134 -13.14 6.17 -12.56
C SER A 134 -14.49 6.66 -13.06
N LYS A 135 -15.27 5.73 -13.64
CA LYS A 135 -16.68 5.98 -14.01
C LYS A 135 -17.65 5.82 -12.82
N ASN A 136 -17.17 5.30 -11.69
CA ASN A 136 -17.99 4.97 -10.53
C ASN A 136 -18.20 6.16 -9.57
N PHE A 137 -17.42 7.23 -9.73
CA PHE A 137 -17.47 8.44 -8.91
C PHE A 137 -16.98 9.65 -9.74
N ASN A 138 -17.20 10.86 -9.24
CA ASN A 138 -16.73 12.10 -9.84
C ASN A 138 -15.56 12.68 -9.04
N SER A 139 -14.55 13.21 -9.71
CA SER A 139 -13.42 13.88 -9.03
C SER A 139 -13.27 15.32 -9.50
N ILE A 140 -13.25 16.24 -8.53
CA ILE A 140 -13.17 17.68 -8.76
C ILE A 140 -11.97 18.23 -7.99
N VAL A 141 -11.23 19.14 -8.63
CA VAL A 141 -10.23 19.97 -7.95
C VAL A 141 -10.79 21.37 -7.77
N ILE A 142 -10.75 21.84 -6.52
CA ILE A 142 -11.26 23.15 -6.10
C ILE A 142 -10.11 23.92 -5.45
N THR A 143 -9.95 25.17 -5.86
CA THR A 143 -9.03 26.10 -5.20
C THR A 143 -9.75 26.81 -4.06
N ILE A 144 -9.15 26.77 -2.88
CA ILE A 144 -9.62 27.42 -1.66
C ILE A 144 -8.63 28.55 -1.31
N LEU A 145 -9.14 29.77 -1.20
CA LEU A 145 -8.43 30.89 -0.60
C LEU A 145 -8.72 30.89 0.90
N LEU A 146 -7.68 30.63 1.70
CA LEU A 146 -7.72 30.61 3.16
C LEU A 146 -7.30 32.00 3.67
N GLY A 147 -8.13 33.01 3.40
CA GLY A 147 -7.76 34.41 3.62
C GLY A 147 -6.87 34.98 2.53
N ASP A 148 -6.11 36.03 2.87
CA ASP A 148 -5.38 36.83 1.87
C ASP A 148 -4.01 36.24 1.48
N ASN A 149 -3.43 35.42 2.36
CA ASN A 149 -2.04 34.98 2.25
C ASN A 149 -1.88 33.49 2.06
N THR A 150 -2.95 32.70 2.09
CA THR A 150 -2.85 31.25 1.99
C THR A 150 -3.87 30.73 0.98
N MET A 151 -3.45 29.80 0.14
CA MET A 151 -4.34 29.07 -0.75
C MET A 151 -3.94 27.62 -0.88
N GLU A 152 -4.91 26.79 -1.25
CA GLU A 152 -4.69 25.39 -1.53
C GLU A 152 -5.63 24.89 -2.63
N SER A 153 -5.24 23.81 -3.31
CA SER A 153 -6.17 23.04 -4.11
C SER A 153 -6.46 21.72 -3.43
N VAL A 154 -7.74 21.39 -3.33
CA VAL A 154 -8.22 20.13 -2.77
C VAL A 154 -8.83 19.30 -3.89
N LEU A 155 -8.38 18.05 -4.01
CA LEU A 155 -9.06 17.03 -4.79
C LEU A 155 -10.15 16.43 -3.94
N ILE A 156 -11.36 16.37 -4.46
CA ILE A 156 -12.51 15.77 -3.78
C ILE A 156 -13.16 14.75 -4.69
N ASN A 157 -13.37 13.55 -4.15
CA ASN A 157 -14.14 12.49 -4.79
C ASN A 157 -15.57 12.52 -4.26
N TYR A 158 -16.53 12.48 -5.17
CA TYR A 158 -17.97 12.45 -4.89
C TYR A 158 -18.58 11.22 -5.54
N ASP A 159 -19.58 10.61 -4.92
CA ASP A 159 -20.35 9.57 -5.56
C ASP A 159 -21.15 10.13 -6.76
N LEU A 160 -21.90 9.26 -7.45
CA LEU A 160 -22.70 9.67 -8.60
C LEU A 160 -23.90 10.57 -8.23
N ASN A 161 -24.26 10.64 -6.95
CA ASN A 161 -25.35 11.48 -6.45
C ASN A 161 -24.87 12.86 -5.98
N GLY A 162 -23.55 13.06 -5.86
CA GLY A 162 -22.93 14.30 -5.38
C GLY A 162 -22.57 14.28 -3.90
N ASP A 163 -22.57 13.10 -3.27
CA ASP A 163 -22.12 12.94 -1.88
C ASP A 163 -20.61 12.78 -1.78
N MET A 164 -19.97 13.57 -0.92
CA MET A 164 -18.52 13.54 -0.72
C MET A 164 -18.09 12.17 -0.16
N ILE A 165 -17.19 11.50 -0.87
CA ILE A 165 -16.58 10.22 -0.47
C ILE A 165 -15.34 10.47 0.36
N ASP A 166 -14.40 11.25 -0.18
CA ASP A 166 -13.08 11.49 0.40
C ASP A 166 -12.40 12.70 -0.27
N TYR A 167 -11.34 13.24 0.34
CA TYR A 167 -10.62 14.39 -0.18
C TYR A 167 -9.14 14.39 0.23
N GLU A 168 -8.31 15.07 -0.56
CA GLU A 168 -6.89 15.27 -0.26
C GLU A 168 -6.42 16.65 -0.74
N VAL A 169 -5.54 17.30 0.04
CA VAL A 169 -4.91 18.56 -0.37
C VAL A 169 -3.76 18.24 -1.32
N ILE A 170 -3.84 18.74 -2.54
CA ILE A 170 -2.93 18.37 -3.64
C ILE A 170 -2.04 19.54 -4.10
N SER A 171 -2.29 20.76 -3.62
CA SER A 171 -1.36 21.88 -3.73
C SER A 171 -1.61 22.90 -2.65
N TYR A 172 -0.58 23.66 -2.30
CA TYR A 172 -0.60 24.66 -1.24
C TYR A 172 0.42 25.74 -1.54
N ASP A 173 0.06 26.99 -1.28
CA ASP A 173 0.94 28.14 -1.37
C ASP A 173 0.63 29.15 -0.26
N GLU A 174 1.67 29.78 0.28
CA GLU A 174 1.57 30.78 1.33
C GLU A 174 2.45 31.99 0.98
N ILE A 175 1.89 33.19 1.15
CA ILE A 175 2.60 34.46 1.07
C ILE A 175 3.13 34.77 2.47
N VAL A 176 4.41 34.51 2.68
CA VAL A 176 5.12 34.69 3.96
C VAL A 176 6.48 35.34 3.76
N ASP A 177 6.95 36.04 4.79
CA ASP A 177 8.29 36.65 4.82
C ASP A 177 9.39 35.58 4.84
N ASP A 178 10.50 35.85 4.14
CA ASP A 178 11.54 34.94 3.61
C ASP A 178 12.18 33.88 4.55
N TRP A 179 11.88 33.85 5.85
CA TRP A 179 12.57 32.95 6.79
C TRP A 179 12.04 31.50 6.78
N PHE A 180 10.75 31.30 6.46
CA PHE A 180 10.16 29.97 6.34
C PHE A 180 9.05 29.97 5.30
N LYS A 181 9.20 29.13 4.27
CA LYS A 181 8.21 28.99 3.19
C LYS A 181 7.85 27.52 3.01
N SER A 182 6.57 27.24 2.80
CA SER A 182 6.08 25.91 2.43
C SER A 182 5.31 25.98 1.12
N LYS A 183 5.46 24.95 0.29
CA LYS A 183 4.71 24.76 -0.95
C LYS A 183 4.39 23.28 -1.12
N ILE A 184 3.19 23.00 -1.59
CA ILE A 184 2.80 21.67 -2.04
C ILE A 184 2.49 21.71 -3.53
N GLU A 185 3.00 20.72 -4.26
CA GLU A 185 2.62 20.45 -5.65
C GLU A 185 2.38 18.96 -5.83
N SER A 186 1.52 18.58 -6.76
CA SER A 186 1.18 17.19 -7.00
C SER A 186 1.27 16.79 -8.45
N LYS A 187 1.53 15.50 -8.65
CA LYS A 187 1.40 14.81 -9.93
C LYS A 187 0.37 13.70 -9.79
N MET A 188 -0.66 13.76 -10.62
CA MET A 188 -1.70 12.75 -10.73
C MET A 188 -1.50 11.89 -11.98
N GLU A 189 -1.52 10.59 -11.77
CA GLU A 189 -1.59 9.56 -12.81
C GLU A 189 -2.94 8.83 -12.69
N SER A 190 -3.16 7.76 -13.45
CA SER A 190 -4.48 7.12 -13.60
C SER A 190 -5.21 6.78 -12.29
N ASN A 191 -4.49 6.45 -11.23
CA ASN A 191 -5.03 6.09 -9.92
C ASN A 191 -4.05 6.38 -8.77
N ILE A 192 -2.95 7.08 -9.04
CA ILE A 192 -1.92 7.42 -8.05
C ILE A 192 -1.74 8.93 -8.04
N ILE A 193 -1.62 9.49 -6.84
CA ILE A 193 -1.30 10.89 -6.60
C ILE A 193 0.01 10.94 -5.84
N THR A 194 0.99 11.62 -6.42
CA THR A 194 2.23 11.97 -5.74
C THR A 194 2.13 13.42 -5.29
N VAL A 195 2.28 13.68 -3.99
CA VAL A 195 2.22 15.01 -3.38
C VAL A 195 3.61 15.36 -2.86
N ASN A 196 4.24 16.36 -3.43
CA ASN A 196 5.57 16.85 -3.06
C ASN A 196 5.44 18.02 -2.09
N HIS A 197 5.96 17.84 -0.89
CA HIS A 197 6.06 18.84 0.15
C HIS A 197 7.42 19.50 0.07
N ILE A 198 7.43 20.80 -0.19
CA ILE A 198 8.65 21.59 -0.37
C ILE A 198 8.70 22.64 0.73
N ASN A 199 9.70 22.53 1.60
CA ASN A 199 9.90 23.45 2.70
C ASN A 199 11.25 24.15 2.54
N TRP A 200 11.27 25.46 2.74
CA TRP A 200 12.48 26.26 2.80
C TRP A 200 12.64 26.82 4.21
N SER A 201 13.84 26.68 4.77
CA SER A 201 14.21 27.23 6.07
C SER A 201 15.62 27.78 6.00
N ASN A 202 15.80 29.10 6.17
CA ASN A 202 17.12 29.75 6.11
C ASN A 202 17.95 29.33 4.87
N ASP A 203 17.34 29.39 3.68
CA ASP A 203 17.89 28.99 2.37
C ASP A 203 18.05 27.47 2.12
N ASP A 204 17.88 26.61 3.13
CA ASP A 204 17.87 25.15 2.95
C ASP A 204 16.52 24.66 2.42
N LYS A 205 16.54 23.91 1.33
CA LYS A 205 15.36 23.27 0.71
C LYS A 205 15.26 21.82 1.16
N HIS A 206 14.15 21.47 1.78
CA HIS A 206 13.78 20.09 2.12
C HIS A 206 12.58 19.66 1.29
N GLU A 207 12.69 18.50 0.66
CA GLU A 207 11.63 17.90 -0.16
C GLU A 207 11.29 16.51 0.38
N GLU A 208 10.00 16.26 0.53
CA GLU A 208 9.45 14.96 0.90
C GLU A 208 8.22 14.68 0.04
N SER A 209 8.00 13.43 -0.36
CA SER A 209 6.84 13.04 -1.14
C SER A 209 5.95 12.11 -0.33
N THR A 210 4.65 12.38 -0.34
CA THR A 210 3.61 11.47 0.13
C THR A 210 2.83 10.94 -1.07
N PHE A 211 2.29 9.74 -0.95
CA PHE A 211 1.67 9.05 -2.08
C PHE A 211 0.32 8.49 -1.69
N PHE A 212 -0.62 8.63 -2.61
CA PHE A 212 -1.98 8.20 -2.41
C PHE A 212 -2.47 7.37 -3.60
N LYS A 213 -3.27 6.35 -3.31
CA LYS A 213 -4.01 5.56 -4.28
C LYS A 213 -5.48 5.95 -4.24
N ILE A 214 -6.06 6.14 -5.42
CA ILE A 214 -7.50 6.28 -5.56
C ILE A 214 -8.09 4.88 -5.79
N GLU A 215 -8.90 4.42 -4.84
CA GLU A 215 -9.60 3.14 -4.94
C GLU A 215 -10.83 3.23 -5.85
N GLU A 216 -11.31 2.08 -6.34
CA GLU A 216 -12.48 2.00 -7.23
C GLU A 216 -13.78 2.57 -6.64
N ASN A 217 -13.85 2.62 -5.30
CA ASN A 217 -14.97 3.21 -4.56
C ASN A 217 -14.79 4.71 -4.27
N GLY A 218 -13.73 5.34 -4.78
CA GLY A 218 -13.43 6.76 -4.60
C GLY A 218 -12.68 7.13 -3.32
N LYS A 219 -12.33 6.18 -2.45
CA LYS A 219 -11.47 6.45 -1.28
C LYS A 219 -10.04 6.75 -1.68
N ILE A 220 -9.36 7.57 -0.87
CA ILE A 220 -7.97 7.97 -1.06
C ILE A 220 -7.13 7.31 0.04
N GLU A 221 -6.32 6.33 -0.33
CA GLU A 221 -5.50 5.55 0.62
C GLU A 221 -4.02 5.94 0.52
N HIS A 222 -3.38 6.21 1.66
CA HIS A 222 -1.94 6.48 1.71
C HIS A 222 -1.14 5.22 1.35
N LEU A 223 -0.15 5.36 0.47
CA LEU A 223 0.77 4.28 0.09
C LEU A 223 2.14 4.46 0.74
N SER A 224 2.70 3.36 1.22
CA SER A 224 4.13 3.28 1.55
C SER A 224 5.00 3.28 0.29
N GLN A 225 6.28 3.62 0.46
CA GLN A 225 7.26 3.58 -0.64
C GLN A 225 7.34 2.18 -1.28
N GLU A 226 7.22 1.13 -0.46
CA GLU A 226 7.25 -0.26 -0.90
C GLU A 226 6.06 -0.58 -1.82
N GLU A 227 4.86 -0.14 -1.46
CA GLU A 227 3.65 -0.38 -2.26
C GLU A 227 3.72 0.32 -3.62
N ILE A 228 4.32 1.52 -3.70
CA ILE A 228 4.53 2.23 -4.96
C ILE A 228 5.52 1.49 -5.85
N HIS A 229 6.61 0.99 -5.26
CA HIS A 229 7.59 0.18 -5.97
C HIS A 229 6.93 -1.06 -6.58
N ILE A 230 6.08 -1.74 -5.80
CA ILE A 230 5.31 -2.90 -6.28
C ILE A 230 4.37 -2.50 -7.42
N GLU A 231 3.55 -1.46 -7.24
CA GLU A 231 2.59 -0.98 -8.25
C GLU A 231 3.29 -0.54 -9.54
N SER A 232 4.42 0.16 -9.42
CA SER A 232 5.24 0.58 -10.55
C SER A 232 5.79 -0.62 -11.33
N VAL A 233 6.22 -1.68 -10.64
CA VAL A 233 6.69 -2.91 -11.28
C VAL A 233 5.55 -3.63 -11.99
N ILE A 234 4.39 -3.77 -11.34
CA ILE A 234 3.19 -4.39 -11.94
C ILE A 234 2.83 -3.68 -13.25
N GLN A 235 2.82 -2.35 -13.25
CA GLN A 235 2.51 -1.54 -14.42
C GLN A 235 3.56 -1.69 -15.53
N GLN A 236 4.85 -1.59 -15.19
CA GLN A 236 5.95 -1.72 -16.17
C GLN A 236 6.05 -3.11 -16.79
N LEU A 237 5.66 -4.15 -16.06
CA LEU A 237 5.58 -5.52 -16.54
C LEU A 237 4.24 -5.83 -17.24
N ASN A 238 3.27 -4.91 -17.19
CA ASN A 238 1.92 -5.08 -17.72
C ASN A 238 1.23 -6.35 -17.18
N LEU A 239 1.35 -6.58 -15.87
CA LEU A 239 0.75 -7.73 -15.20
C LEU A 239 -0.71 -7.48 -14.85
N ASP A 240 -1.52 -8.54 -14.95
CA ASP A 240 -2.90 -8.51 -14.48
C ASP A 240 -2.95 -8.60 -12.95
N LYS A 241 -3.40 -7.53 -12.29
CA LYS A 241 -3.50 -7.44 -10.82
C LYS A 241 -4.35 -8.54 -10.20
N PHE A 242 -5.30 -9.11 -10.95
CA PHE A 242 -6.15 -10.20 -10.47
C PHE A 242 -5.45 -11.56 -10.50
N LYS A 243 -4.33 -11.66 -11.22
CA LYS A 243 -3.49 -12.87 -11.30
C LYS A 243 -2.26 -12.78 -10.40
N ILE A 244 -2.18 -11.83 -9.47
CA ILE A 244 -1.03 -11.73 -8.57
C ILE A 244 -1.38 -12.33 -7.21
N LYS A 245 -0.52 -13.23 -6.71
CA LYS A 245 -0.64 -13.81 -5.38
C LYS A 245 -0.13 -12.81 -4.33
N LYS A 246 -0.98 -11.82 -4.01
CA LYS A 246 -0.62 -10.61 -3.24
C LYS A 246 0.10 -10.89 -1.92
N ASN A 247 -0.31 -11.93 -1.18
CA ASN A 247 0.28 -12.28 0.11
C ASN A 247 1.70 -12.85 0.03
N LEU A 248 2.23 -13.09 -1.17
CA LEU A 248 3.58 -13.59 -1.42
C LEU A 248 4.48 -12.57 -2.15
N ILE A 249 3.98 -11.36 -2.40
CA ILE A 249 4.82 -10.27 -2.93
C ILE A 249 5.81 -9.87 -1.84
N VAL A 250 7.07 -9.68 -2.23
CA VAL A 250 8.09 -9.13 -1.35
C VAL A 250 8.94 -8.10 -2.07
N ALA A 251 9.27 -7.02 -1.37
CA ALA A 251 10.24 -6.04 -1.81
C ALA A 251 11.28 -5.76 -0.71
N LYS A 252 12.51 -5.46 -1.11
CA LYS A 252 13.59 -5.17 -0.16
C LYS A 252 14.68 -4.31 -0.78
N VAL A 253 15.03 -3.20 -0.13
CA VAL A 253 16.19 -2.37 -0.50
C VAL A 253 17.47 -3.16 -0.26
N GLN A 254 18.40 -3.11 -1.21
CA GLN A 254 19.70 -3.77 -1.09
C GLN A 254 20.54 -3.13 0.03
N PRO A 255 21.06 -3.90 0.99
CA PRO A 255 21.85 -3.34 2.09
C PRO A 255 23.15 -2.65 1.65
N ASN A 256 23.69 -3.02 0.48
CA ASN A 256 24.91 -2.46 -0.08
C ASN A 256 24.67 -1.44 -1.20
N ASN A 257 23.41 -1.15 -1.53
CA ASN A 257 23.04 -0.15 -2.52
C ASN A 257 21.62 0.36 -2.25
N SER A 258 21.50 1.47 -1.52
CA SER A 258 20.20 2.06 -1.15
C SER A 258 19.39 2.56 -2.35
N ASP A 259 20.02 2.73 -3.51
CA ASP A 259 19.35 3.14 -4.75
C ASP A 259 18.76 1.95 -5.53
N GLU A 260 18.90 0.72 -5.03
CA GLU A 260 18.41 -0.49 -5.68
C GLU A 260 17.48 -1.30 -4.75
N THR A 261 16.26 -1.55 -5.21
CA THR A 261 15.28 -2.40 -4.52
C THR A 261 15.07 -3.68 -5.31
N ILE A 262 15.08 -4.83 -4.63
CA ILE A 262 14.65 -6.12 -5.19
C ILE A 262 13.13 -6.19 -5.02
N VAL A 263 12.41 -6.55 -6.07
CA VAL A 263 10.96 -6.81 -6.01
C VAL A 263 10.68 -8.18 -6.63
N VAL A 264 9.86 -8.98 -5.94
CA VAL A 264 9.41 -10.29 -6.39
C VAL A 264 7.90 -10.28 -6.51
N ILE A 265 7.38 -10.54 -7.71
CA ILE A 265 5.95 -10.63 -7.99
C ILE A 265 5.61 -12.05 -8.45
N PRO A 266 4.90 -12.81 -7.61
CA PRO A 266 4.39 -14.12 -7.99
C PRO A 266 3.05 -13.98 -8.74
N GLU A 267 3.04 -14.41 -10.00
CA GLU A 267 1.87 -14.37 -10.87
C GLU A 267 1.27 -15.78 -10.99
N ILE A 268 -0.02 -15.92 -10.71
CA ILE A 268 -0.79 -17.16 -10.80
C ILE A 268 -0.79 -17.67 -12.25
N ALA A 269 -0.20 -18.84 -12.42
CA ALA A 269 -0.20 -19.61 -13.65
C ALA A 269 -1.29 -20.70 -13.54
N GLY A 270 -2.47 -20.44 -14.11
CA GLY A 270 -3.59 -21.39 -14.09
C GLY A 270 -4.65 -21.07 -13.05
N THR A 271 -5.21 -22.10 -12.42
CA THR A 271 -6.26 -21.97 -11.39
C THR A 271 -5.66 -21.82 -10.00
N ASP A 272 -6.25 -20.94 -9.19
CA ASP A 272 -5.96 -20.79 -7.76
C ASP A 272 -7.22 -21.17 -6.97
N ASN A 273 -7.15 -22.31 -6.27
CA ASN A 273 -8.23 -22.79 -5.41
C ASN A 273 -7.95 -22.50 -3.92
N GLY A 274 -7.03 -21.57 -3.63
CA GLY A 274 -6.61 -21.17 -2.29
C GLY A 274 -5.32 -21.85 -1.87
N TYR A 275 -5.33 -23.19 -1.77
CA TYR A 275 -4.18 -24.02 -1.34
C TYR A 275 -3.45 -24.71 -2.50
N ASP A 276 -4.14 -24.90 -3.62
CA ASP A 276 -3.60 -25.47 -4.86
C ASP A 276 -3.46 -24.35 -5.90
N PHE A 277 -2.21 -24.05 -6.28
CA PHE A 277 -1.86 -23.04 -7.26
C PHE A 277 -0.42 -23.21 -7.76
N GLU A 278 -0.17 -22.67 -8.95
CA GLU A 278 1.15 -22.57 -9.57
C GLU A 278 1.49 -21.10 -9.85
N LEU A 279 2.76 -20.71 -9.73
CA LEU A 279 3.20 -19.33 -9.86
C LEU A 279 4.34 -19.18 -10.88
N ASN A 280 4.13 -18.31 -11.86
CA ASN A 280 5.24 -17.65 -12.56
C ASN A 280 5.97 -16.73 -11.58
N SER A 281 7.28 -16.60 -11.77
CA SER A 281 8.16 -15.77 -10.96
C SER A 281 8.64 -14.57 -11.76
N HIS A 282 8.30 -13.36 -11.33
CA HIS A 282 8.89 -12.12 -11.83
C HIS A 282 9.81 -11.54 -10.74
N ILE A 283 11.12 -11.60 -10.95
CA ILE A 283 12.12 -11.04 -10.02
C ILE A 283 12.79 -9.88 -10.73
N VAL A 284 12.74 -8.69 -10.12
CA VAL A 284 13.30 -7.48 -10.72
C VAL A 284 14.17 -6.71 -9.74
N LEU A 285 15.10 -5.95 -10.30
CA LEU A 285 15.74 -4.84 -9.61
C LEU A 285 15.14 -3.54 -10.15
N ILE A 286 14.79 -2.63 -9.26
CA ILE A 286 14.34 -1.29 -9.60
C ILE A 286 15.28 -0.24 -9.03
N ASN A 287 15.31 0.93 -9.67
CA ASN A 287 15.85 2.12 -9.04
C ASN A 287 14.90 2.58 -7.92
N SER A 288 15.39 2.69 -6.69
CA SER A 288 14.57 3.00 -5.52
C SER A 288 13.97 4.41 -5.55
N ASN A 289 14.60 5.35 -6.27
CA ASN A 289 14.12 6.72 -6.39
C ASN A 289 13.06 6.85 -7.50
N THR A 290 13.21 6.15 -8.62
CA THR A 290 12.33 6.30 -9.79
C THR A 290 11.32 5.16 -9.99
N GLY A 291 11.43 4.06 -9.24
CA GLY A 291 10.65 2.84 -9.43
C GLY A 291 10.94 2.08 -10.73
N LYS A 292 11.87 2.55 -11.56
CA LYS A 292 12.11 2.01 -12.90
C LYS A 292 12.84 0.66 -12.82
N ILE A 293 12.34 -0.33 -13.54
CA ILE A 293 13.00 -1.64 -13.67
C ILE A 293 14.34 -1.47 -14.40
N THR A 294 15.42 -1.90 -13.74
CA THR A 294 16.78 -1.90 -14.28
C THR A 294 17.20 -3.29 -14.74
N HIS A 295 16.78 -4.34 -14.04
CA HIS A 295 17.08 -5.73 -14.37
C HIS A 295 15.87 -6.61 -14.12
N ARG A 296 15.74 -7.68 -14.90
CA ARG A 296 14.64 -8.63 -14.78
C ARG A 296 15.08 -10.07 -14.92
N TYR A 297 14.34 -10.94 -14.23
CA TYR A 297 14.33 -12.37 -14.39
C TYR A 297 12.87 -12.83 -14.43
N TYR A 298 12.57 -13.74 -15.35
CA TYR A 298 11.26 -14.38 -15.44
C TYR A 298 11.43 -15.89 -15.49
N GLU A 299 10.61 -16.60 -14.72
CA GLU A 299 10.43 -18.05 -14.84
C GLU A 299 8.96 -18.41 -14.87
N SER A 300 8.60 -19.35 -15.76
CA SER A 300 7.27 -19.94 -15.75
C SER A 300 7.10 -20.87 -14.55
N SER A 301 5.85 -21.16 -14.16
CA SER A 301 5.56 -22.10 -13.07
C SER A 301 6.26 -23.46 -13.21
N TYR A 302 6.39 -23.96 -14.44
CA TYR A 302 7.09 -25.20 -14.74
C TYR A 302 8.58 -25.17 -14.40
N SER A 303 9.23 -24.02 -14.55
CA SER A 303 10.68 -23.85 -14.35
C SER A 303 11.05 -23.27 -12.98
N SER A 304 10.15 -22.49 -12.37
CA SER A 304 10.34 -21.94 -11.03
C SER A 304 10.14 -23.01 -9.96
N GLU A 305 9.27 -23.99 -10.25
CA GLU A 305 8.74 -24.96 -9.29
C GLU A 305 8.00 -24.27 -8.13
N TRP A 306 7.46 -23.07 -8.37
CA TRP A 306 6.65 -22.33 -7.38
C TRP A 306 5.21 -22.84 -7.42
N ALA A 307 5.01 -24.08 -7.01
CA ALA A 307 3.72 -24.70 -6.82
C ALA A 307 3.40 -24.85 -5.32
N SER A 308 2.10 -24.94 -5.02
CA SER A 308 1.52 -25.21 -3.71
C SER A 308 0.48 -26.33 -3.86
N ASP A 309 0.51 -27.32 -2.96
CA ASP A 309 -0.51 -28.38 -2.85
C ASP A 309 -0.75 -28.75 -1.37
N ALA A 310 -0.91 -30.03 -1.02
CA ALA A 310 -0.71 -30.57 0.33
C ALA A 310 0.55 -30.07 1.08
N VAL A 311 1.64 -29.74 0.38
CA VAL A 311 2.79 -29.01 0.93
C VAL A 311 2.71 -27.55 0.47
N VAL A 312 2.07 -26.73 1.32
CA VAL A 312 1.64 -25.37 0.99
C VAL A 312 2.84 -24.43 0.88
N LEU A 313 2.94 -23.73 -0.26
CA LEU A 313 3.86 -22.60 -0.40
C LEU A 313 3.40 -21.48 0.52
N SER A 314 4.11 -21.33 1.62
CA SER A 314 3.69 -20.50 2.75
C SER A 314 4.36 -19.14 2.76
N GLU A 315 5.60 -19.04 2.25
CA GLU A 315 6.35 -17.79 2.30
C GLU A 315 7.38 -17.68 1.18
N ILE A 316 7.58 -16.44 0.71
CA ILE A 316 8.69 -16.04 -0.16
C ILE A 316 9.47 -14.97 0.59
N LYS A 317 10.81 -15.06 0.60
CA LYS A 317 11.69 -14.07 1.23
C LYS A 317 12.83 -13.64 0.33
N ILE A 318 13.26 -12.40 0.51
CA ILE A 318 14.50 -11.89 -0.06
C ILE A 318 15.64 -12.03 0.96
N ASP A 319 16.60 -12.90 0.65
CA ASP A 319 17.85 -13.07 1.38
C ASP A 319 18.93 -12.14 0.80
N THR A 320 19.58 -11.38 1.68
CA THR A 320 20.57 -10.35 1.34
C THR A 320 21.86 -10.56 2.13
N ALA A 321 22.09 -11.77 2.64
CA ALA A 321 23.38 -12.17 3.20
C ALA A 321 24.53 -11.83 2.21
N PRO A 322 25.78 -11.68 2.68
CA PRO A 322 26.89 -11.23 1.86
C PRO A 322 27.39 -12.33 0.92
N TYR A 323 26.56 -12.73 -0.06
CA TYR A 323 26.91 -13.65 -1.13
C TYR A 323 27.81 -12.96 -2.16
N ILE A 324 29.03 -12.60 -1.74
CA ILE A 324 30.06 -12.02 -2.61
C ILE A 324 30.61 -13.16 -3.47
N VAL A 325 29.91 -13.49 -4.56
CA VAL A 325 30.21 -14.66 -5.40
C VAL A 325 31.37 -14.43 -6.36
N SER A 326 31.79 -13.18 -6.57
CA SER A 326 33.04 -12.82 -7.25
C SER A 326 33.63 -11.55 -6.62
N LYS A 327 34.83 -11.14 -7.05
CA LYS A 327 35.48 -9.92 -6.53
C LYS A 327 34.63 -8.65 -6.64
N GLU A 328 33.75 -8.59 -7.64
CA GLU A 328 32.93 -7.40 -7.95
C GLU A 328 31.44 -7.72 -7.99
N THR A 329 31.05 -8.97 -7.71
CA THR A 329 29.66 -9.43 -7.84
C THR A 329 29.14 -9.93 -6.51
N ARG A 330 28.11 -9.26 -6.01
CA ARG A 330 27.29 -9.73 -4.90
C ARG A 330 25.98 -10.28 -5.46
N ALA A 331 25.65 -11.51 -5.07
CA ALA A 331 24.34 -12.11 -5.32
C ALA A 331 23.34 -11.73 -4.22
N PHE A 332 22.06 -11.83 -4.53
CA PHE A 332 20.98 -11.89 -3.54
C PHE A 332 20.22 -13.20 -3.72
N GLY A 333 19.54 -13.64 -2.67
CA GLY A 333 18.79 -14.88 -2.64
C GLY A 333 17.28 -14.65 -2.63
N ILE A 334 16.54 -15.54 -3.28
CA ILE A 334 15.10 -15.70 -3.06
C ILE A 334 14.90 -17.04 -2.35
N ARG A 335 14.26 -17.01 -1.19
CA ARG A 335 13.91 -18.20 -0.41
C ARG A 335 12.44 -18.52 -0.55
N ILE A 336 12.13 -19.82 -0.68
CA ILE A 336 10.77 -20.34 -0.77
C ILE A 336 10.57 -21.34 0.35
N TYR A 337 9.66 -21.03 1.28
CA TYR A 337 9.32 -21.88 2.40
C TYR A 337 7.98 -22.56 2.19
N ARG A 338 7.93 -23.86 2.45
CA ARG A 338 6.72 -24.66 2.38
C ARG A 338 6.54 -25.51 3.63
N LEU A 339 5.29 -25.82 3.94
CA LEU A 339 4.92 -26.71 5.03
C LEU A 339 3.62 -27.44 4.73
N ASN A 340 3.46 -28.62 5.31
CA ASN A 340 2.17 -29.30 5.34
C ASN A 340 1.45 -29.01 6.67
N MET A 341 0.16 -29.34 6.73
CA MET A 341 -0.67 -29.12 7.93
C MET A 341 -0.86 -30.40 8.76
N SER A 342 -0.14 -31.48 8.43
CA SER A 342 -0.28 -32.76 9.12
C SER A 342 0.44 -32.73 10.47
N LYS A 343 -0.30 -32.93 11.55
CA LYS A 343 0.32 -33.08 12.88
C LYS A 343 1.02 -34.42 13.04
N ALA A 344 0.46 -35.48 12.48
CA ALA A 344 1.02 -36.83 12.60
C ALA A 344 2.25 -37.03 11.71
N ASN A 345 2.33 -36.31 10.59
CA ASN A 345 3.45 -36.38 9.66
C ASN A 345 3.88 -34.97 9.25
N PRO A 346 4.40 -34.16 10.20
CA PRO A 346 4.78 -32.80 9.89
C PRO A 346 5.91 -32.79 8.87
N TYR A 347 5.83 -31.87 7.92
CA TYR A 347 6.87 -31.66 6.92
C TYR A 347 6.97 -30.18 6.58
N SER A 348 8.21 -29.69 6.49
CA SER A 348 8.50 -28.37 5.95
C SER A 348 9.86 -28.36 5.25
N ASN A 349 9.99 -27.48 4.27
CA ASN A 349 11.25 -27.30 3.55
C ASN A 349 11.41 -25.83 3.13
N GLU A 350 12.67 -25.42 3.02
CA GLU A 350 13.05 -24.12 2.48
C GLU A 350 14.15 -24.30 1.44
N HIS A 351 13.95 -23.73 0.26
CA HIS A 351 14.99 -23.66 -0.77
C HIS A 351 15.44 -22.23 -0.99
N ILE A 352 16.68 -22.04 -1.46
CA ILE A 352 17.21 -20.76 -1.91
C ILE A 352 17.66 -20.83 -3.37
N SER A 353 17.34 -19.79 -4.14
CA SER A 353 17.97 -19.51 -5.43
C SER A 353 18.78 -18.21 -5.34
N LEU A 354 19.98 -18.17 -5.92
CA LEU A 354 20.85 -16.98 -5.93
C LEU A 354 20.85 -16.32 -7.30
N PHE A 355 20.80 -14.99 -7.31
CA PHE A 355 20.73 -14.17 -8.52
C PHE A 355 21.83 -13.12 -8.55
N VAL A 356 22.41 -12.89 -9.72
CA VAL A 356 23.40 -11.83 -9.98
C VAL A 356 22.97 -10.97 -11.15
N LYS A 357 23.43 -9.72 -11.18
CA LYS A 357 23.30 -8.87 -12.37
C LYS A 357 24.18 -9.40 -13.50
N SER A 358 23.64 -9.38 -14.72
CA SER A 358 24.32 -9.81 -15.94
C SER A 358 23.83 -8.98 -17.12
N GLY A 359 24.59 -7.94 -17.49
CA GLY A 359 24.10 -6.90 -18.41
C GLY A 359 22.82 -6.27 -17.84
N ASP A 360 21.80 -6.09 -18.67
CA ASP A 360 20.49 -5.53 -18.27
C ASP A 360 19.51 -6.59 -17.72
N SER A 361 20.02 -7.78 -17.37
CA SER A 361 19.24 -8.91 -16.90
C SER A 361 19.75 -9.45 -15.56
N LEU A 362 18.97 -10.31 -14.94
CA LEU A 362 19.40 -11.11 -13.81
C LEU A 362 19.74 -12.52 -14.31
N LYS A 363 20.76 -13.14 -13.71
CA LYS A 363 21.12 -14.54 -13.94
C LYS A 363 20.98 -15.33 -12.65
N LYS A 364 20.22 -16.43 -12.69
CA LYS A 364 20.17 -17.42 -11.59
C LYS A 364 21.45 -18.25 -11.61
N VAL A 365 22.23 -18.16 -10.53
CA VAL A 365 23.53 -18.85 -10.39
C VAL A 365 23.49 -19.98 -9.37
N LEU A 366 22.46 -20.05 -8.52
CA LEU A 366 22.14 -21.23 -7.70
C LEU A 366 20.63 -21.45 -7.83
N HIS A 367 20.22 -22.69 -8.06
CA HIS A 367 18.82 -23.02 -8.31
C HIS A 367 18.28 -23.94 -7.21
N ASN A 368 17.20 -23.50 -6.56
CA ASN A 368 16.36 -24.26 -5.63
C ASN A 368 17.15 -25.15 -4.65
N TYR A 369 18.26 -24.62 -4.11
CA TYR A 369 19.10 -25.38 -3.20
C TYR A 369 18.42 -25.52 -1.84
N ASP A 370 18.24 -26.75 -1.37
CA ASP A 370 17.71 -27.05 -0.04
C ASP A 370 18.56 -26.38 1.04
N VAL A 371 17.96 -25.46 1.80
CA VAL A 371 18.58 -24.82 2.96
C VAL A 371 17.99 -25.27 4.28
N MET A 372 16.77 -25.80 4.25
CA MET A 372 16.14 -26.41 5.42
C MET A 372 15.20 -27.52 4.96
N ILE A 373 15.26 -28.67 5.64
CA ILE A 373 14.24 -29.72 5.55
C ILE A 373 13.93 -30.14 6.98
N SER A 374 12.66 -30.26 7.32
CA SER A 374 12.20 -30.78 8.60
C SER A 374 11.06 -31.75 8.34
N GLY A 375 11.11 -32.92 8.95
CA GLY A 375 10.05 -33.91 8.82
C GLY A 375 10.07 -34.91 9.95
N GLY A 376 8.99 -35.67 10.08
CA GLY A 376 8.94 -36.76 11.04
C GLY A 376 7.58 -37.43 11.11
N GLU A 377 7.48 -38.39 12.03
CA GLU A 377 6.26 -39.09 12.38
C GLU A 377 5.97 -38.87 13.86
N TRP A 378 4.72 -38.58 14.18
CA TRP A 378 4.25 -38.32 15.53
C TRP A 378 2.93 -39.05 15.78
N ASP A 379 2.82 -39.70 16.93
CA ASP A 379 1.56 -40.30 17.39
C ASP A 379 0.53 -39.24 17.82
N THR A 380 0.89 -37.96 17.77
CA THR A 380 0.13 -36.77 18.21
C THR A 380 -0.10 -36.65 19.71
N ASN A 381 0.58 -37.48 20.52
CA ASN A 381 0.57 -37.43 21.97
C ASN A 381 1.99 -37.20 22.52
N CYS A 382 2.90 -38.17 22.33
CA CYS A 382 4.28 -38.08 22.79
C CYS A 382 5.27 -38.80 21.85
N TYR A 383 4.99 -40.04 21.47
CA TYR A 383 5.91 -40.86 20.69
C TYR A 383 6.12 -40.27 19.30
N GLY A 384 7.36 -39.89 18.98
CA GLY A 384 7.68 -39.36 17.66
C GLY A 384 9.17 -39.39 17.33
N GLU A 385 9.44 -39.41 16.03
CA GLU A 385 10.80 -39.36 15.47
C GLU A 385 10.83 -38.26 14.40
N PHE A 386 11.79 -37.36 14.50
CA PHE A 386 11.92 -36.21 13.62
C PHE A 386 13.36 -36.03 13.16
N VAL A 387 13.52 -35.51 11.95
CA VAL A 387 14.79 -35.11 11.38
C VAL A 387 14.68 -33.67 10.91
N LYS A 388 15.67 -32.86 11.30
CA LYS A 388 15.80 -31.48 10.82
C LYS A 388 17.20 -31.24 10.28
N GLU A 389 17.27 -30.86 9.01
CA GLU A 389 18.48 -30.39 8.34
C GLU A 389 18.44 -28.87 8.21
N GLU A 390 19.52 -28.20 8.60
CA GLU A 390 19.71 -26.76 8.47
C GLU A 390 21.07 -26.48 7.82
N LYS A 391 21.06 -25.87 6.63
CA LYS A 391 22.25 -25.62 5.82
C LYS A 391 22.57 -24.12 5.78
N LEU A 392 23.78 -23.79 6.20
CA LEU A 392 24.36 -22.45 6.12
C LEU A 392 25.30 -22.35 4.93
N LEU A 393 25.01 -21.43 4.00
CA LEU A 393 25.86 -21.12 2.85
C LEU A 393 26.92 -20.09 3.26
N VAL A 394 28.19 -20.45 3.12
CA VAL A 394 29.33 -19.58 3.42
C VAL A 394 30.19 -19.43 2.17
N ILE A 395 30.35 -18.20 1.68
CA ILE A 395 31.28 -17.91 0.59
C ILE A 395 32.71 -18.20 1.07
N SER A 396 33.46 -18.98 0.28
CA SER A 396 34.86 -19.30 0.56
C SER A 396 35.84 -18.41 -0.21
N ASP A 397 37.12 -18.46 0.13
CA ASP A 397 38.17 -17.72 -0.59
C ASP A 397 38.65 -18.43 -1.87
N ASN A 398 38.25 -19.69 -2.07
CA ASN A 398 38.62 -20.47 -3.25
C ASN A 398 37.72 -20.11 -4.43
N MET A 399 38.28 -20.04 -5.64
CA MET A 399 37.53 -19.73 -6.85
C MET A 399 37.55 -20.89 -7.85
N THR A 400 36.39 -21.18 -8.44
CA THR A 400 36.22 -22.06 -9.59
C THR A 400 35.53 -21.27 -10.70
N ASN A 401 36.08 -21.25 -11.92
CA ASN A 401 35.48 -20.57 -13.08
C ASN A 401 35.12 -19.08 -12.82
N GLY A 402 35.96 -18.36 -12.08
CA GLY A 402 35.78 -16.93 -11.81
C GLY A 402 34.80 -16.60 -10.68
N TYR A 403 34.19 -17.60 -10.04
CA TYR A 403 33.29 -17.42 -8.91
C TYR A 403 33.87 -18.10 -7.67
N PHE A 404 33.66 -17.51 -6.49
CA PHE A 404 34.02 -18.11 -5.21
C PHE A 404 33.16 -19.34 -4.92
N ASP A 405 33.77 -20.43 -4.46
CA ASP A 405 33.06 -21.65 -4.07
C ASP A 405 32.21 -21.39 -2.82
N ILE A 406 31.07 -22.08 -2.69
CA ILE A 406 30.18 -21.96 -1.53
C ILE A 406 30.38 -23.18 -0.63
N LEU A 407 30.90 -22.96 0.57
CA LEU A 407 30.95 -23.97 1.62
C LEU A 407 29.59 -24.05 2.32
N VAL A 408 28.91 -25.17 2.17
CA VAL A 408 27.66 -25.47 2.85
C VAL A 408 27.97 -26.22 4.14
N LYS A 409 27.58 -25.64 5.28
CA LYS A 409 27.64 -26.29 6.59
C LYS A 409 26.23 -26.80 6.91
N ASN A 410 26.06 -28.12 6.91
CA ASN A 410 24.81 -28.77 7.26
C ASN A 410 24.82 -29.19 8.73
N LYS A 411 23.79 -28.80 9.48
CA LYS A 411 23.49 -29.30 10.82
C LYS A 411 22.27 -30.20 10.72
N ILE A 412 22.43 -31.46 11.10
CA ILE A 412 21.37 -32.46 11.13
C ILE A 412 21.04 -32.73 12.58
N THR A 413 19.76 -32.61 12.94
CA THR A 413 19.24 -32.88 14.28
C THR A 413 18.21 -34.00 14.18
N ASP A 414 18.55 -35.17 14.71
CA ASP A 414 17.63 -36.29 14.88
C ASP A 414 17.01 -36.20 16.27
N THR A 415 15.69 -36.11 16.34
CA THR A 415 14.94 -35.99 17.59
C THR A 415 14.09 -37.22 17.81
N LYS A 416 14.18 -37.82 19.00
CA LYS A 416 13.28 -38.88 19.45
C LYS A 416 12.53 -38.44 20.70
N ALA A 417 11.21 -38.42 20.62
CA ALA A 417 10.32 -38.12 21.73
C ALA A 417 9.72 -39.41 22.30
N ASP A 418 9.78 -39.55 23.62
CA ASP A 418 9.30 -40.72 24.36
C ASP A 418 8.84 -40.29 25.78
N ILE A 419 8.09 -41.16 26.45
CA ILE A 419 7.67 -40.98 27.83
C ILE A 419 8.83 -41.35 28.76
N ASP A 420 9.19 -40.47 29.68
CA ASP A 420 10.22 -40.70 30.68
C ASP A 420 9.73 -41.59 31.85
N GLU A 421 10.61 -41.84 32.83
CA GLU A 421 10.26 -42.65 34.01
C GLU A 421 9.18 -42.01 34.91
N ASN A 422 8.97 -40.69 34.79
CA ASN A 422 7.97 -39.94 35.55
C ASN A 422 6.61 -39.83 34.82
N GLY A 423 6.53 -40.30 33.58
CA GLY A 423 5.33 -40.17 32.74
C GLY A 423 5.27 -38.86 31.95
N ASP A 424 6.33 -38.06 31.97
CA ASP A 424 6.46 -36.82 31.22
C ASP A 424 7.00 -37.10 29.81
N CYS A 425 6.56 -36.32 28.83
CA CYS A 425 7.08 -36.45 27.47
C CYS A 425 8.41 -35.72 27.32
N GLU A 426 9.49 -36.46 27.07
CA GLU A 426 10.83 -35.91 26.86
C GLU A 426 11.33 -36.18 25.43
N ALA A 427 11.98 -35.17 24.84
CA ALA A 427 12.63 -35.27 23.55
C ALA A 427 14.16 -35.29 23.71
N LYS A 428 14.82 -36.20 22.99
CA LYS A 428 16.28 -36.31 22.96
C LYS A 428 16.79 -36.02 21.55
N ASP A 429 17.73 -35.09 21.47
CA ASP A 429 18.34 -34.66 20.21
C ASP A 429 19.74 -35.27 20.04
N ILE A 430 20.02 -35.76 18.84
CA ILE A 430 21.35 -36.14 18.37
C ILE A 430 21.72 -35.20 17.23
N ILE A 431 22.82 -34.47 17.41
CA ILE A 431 23.28 -33.47 16.43
C ILE A 431 24.50 -33.99 15.67
N THR A 432 24.39 -34.04 14.35
CA THR A 432 25.48 -34.33 13.43
C THR A 432 25.76 -33.13 12.54
N THR A 433 27.01 -32.96 12.10
CA THR A 433 27.36 -31.89 11.14
C THR A 433 28.04 -32.46 9.92
N GLN A 434 27.72 -31.90 8.76
CA GLN A 434 28.34 -32.26 7.48
C GLN A 434 28.74 -31.00 6.73
N LYS A 435 29.69 -31.15 5.80
CA LYS A 435 30.15 -30.06 4.94
C LYS A 435 30.15 -30.52 3.50
N THR A 436 29.59 -29.68 2.64
CA THR A 436 29.59 -29.86 1.19
C THR A 436 30.14 -28.60 0.54
N LEU A 437 30.82 -28.73 -0.58
CA LEU A 437 31.35 -27.59 -1.33
C LEU A 437 30.64 -27.50 -2.68
N LEU A 438 29.95 -26.40 -2.93
CA LEU A 438 29.35 -26.11 -4.23
C LEU A 438 30.34 -25.34 -5.08
N LYS A 439 30.52 -25.80 -6.32
CA LYS A 439 31.46 -25.19 -7.26
C LYS A 439 30.73 -24.63 -8.45
N PHE A 440 31.19 -23.48 -8.92
CA PHE A 440 30.61 -22.85 -10.10
C PHE A 440 31.10 -23.56 -11.36
N ASN A 441 30.19 -24.12 -12.16
CA ASN A 441 30.53 -24.86 -13.38
C ASN A 441 30.71 -23.96 -14.62
N GLY A 442 30.63 -22.64 -14.47
CA GLY A 442 30.61 -21.65 -15.55
C GLY A 442 29.20 -21.09 -15.83
N GLU A 443 28.16 -21.79 -15.38
CA GLU A 443 26.77 -21.37 -15.51
C GLU A 443 26.09 -21.20 -14.15
N LYS A 444 26.20 -22.20 -13.29
CA LYS A 444 25.60 -22.28 -11.96
C LYS A 444 26.46 -23.08 -10.97
N TYR A 445 26.17 -22.92 -9.69
CA TYR A 445 26.69 -23.76 -8.62
C TYR A 445 26.02 -25.13 -8.64
N ASN A 446 26.81 -26.20 -8.52
CA ASN A 446 26.36 -27.57 -8.33
C ASN A 446 27.13 -28.26 -7.20
#